data_AF-A0A7M2T3Y2-F1
#
_entry.id   AF-A0A7M2T3Y2-F1
#
_cell.length_a   1.000
_cell.length_b   1.000
_cell.length_c   1.000
_cell.angle_alpha   90.00
_cell.angle_beta   90.00
_cell.angle_gamma   90.00
#
_symmetry.space_group_name_H-M   'P 1'
#
loop_
_entity.id
_entity.type
_entity.pdbx_description
1 polymer ?
#
loop_
_entity_poly.entity_id
_entity_poly.type
_entity_poly.pdbx_seq_one_letter_code
_entity_poly.pdbx_strand_id
1 'polypeptide(L)'
;MPRADRFLDIRRAPHSGEVLARGGDPEAHSVLQRCGFVPVVRVHEIYHRAPVGLDEAEETRLAIDAVARLRVAGYHVDCDEPFDTNQRTLHYLPLGAQVAQLADRIRKAAATEDAAEVLTELTATHDGILAGIEAVLTATADFHDSLGDPADPHIARRLRYLADERLRVIRTDLAHTRDALADRHAPSPGRNTCTEEVPATEREASALCAGPPPPRTVPAPPPTVAGRRR
;
A
#
# COMPACT_ATOMS: atom_id res chain seq x y z
N MET A 1 -7.64 -18.48 1.32
CA MET A 1 -7.07 -18.18 2.65
C MET A 1 -8.22 -17.99 3.63
N PRO A 2 -8.22 -18.64 4.80
CA PRO A 2 -9.34 -18.57 5.74
C PRO A 2 -9.45 -17.15 6.32
N ARG A 3 -10.69 -16.67 6.52
CA ARG A 3 -11.05 -15.32 7.02
C ARG A 3 -10.81 -15.16 8.53
N ALA A 4 -9.72 -15.71 9.06
CA ALA A 4 -9.47 -15.71 10.52
C ALA A 4 -9.16 -14.32 11.08
N ASP A 5 -8.68 -13.38 10.25
CA ASP A 5 -8.21 -12.07 10.72
C ASP A 5 -9.25 -10.95 10.58
N ARG A 6 -10.52 -11.28 10.35
CA ARG A 6 -11.61 -10.29 10.20
C ARG A 6 -12.39 -10.03 11.49
N PHE A 7 -11.74 -10.18 12.63
CA PHE A 7 -12.30 -9.90 13.96
C PHE A 7 -11.54 -8.75 14.61
N LEU A 8 -12.29 -7.78 15.13
CA LEU A 8 -11.76 -6.66 15.91
C LEU A 8 -12.52 -6.52 17.23
N ASP A 9 -11.80 -6.05 18.23
CA ASP A 9 -12.32 -5.68 19.55
C ASP A 9 -12.10 -4.18 19.77
N ILE A 10 -13.17 -3.41 19.96
CA ILE A 10 -13.13 -1.95 20.22
C ILE A 10 -13.80 -1.66 21.55
N ARG A 11 -12.98 -1.36 22.57
CA ARG A 11 -13.46 -1.20 23.95
C ARG A 11 -12.73 -0.11 24.69
N ARG A 12 -13.38 0.40 25.74
CA ARG A 12 -12.74 1.25 26.73
C ARG A 12 -11.91 0.40 27.68
N ALA A 13 -10.62 0.69 27.77
CA ALA A 13 -9.70 -0.02 28.63
C ALA A 13 -10.07 0.19 30.12
N PRO A 14 -10.29 -0.88 30.92
CA PRO A 14 -10.74 -0.75 32.30
C PRO A 14 -9.79 0.03 33.22
N HIS A 15 -8.48 0.04 32.90
CA HIS A 15 -7.45 0.61 33.76
C HIS A 15 -7.03 2.03 33.36
N SER A 16 -7.04 2.35 32.07
CA SER A 16 -6.66 3.67 31.58
C SER A 16 -7.85 4.54 31.19
N GLY A 17 -9.03 3.95 31.02
CA GLY A 17 -10.19 4.63 30.46
C GLY A 17 -10.07 4.97 28.97
N GLU A 18 -8.95 4.65 28.31
CA GLU A 18 -8.73 4.95 26.89
C GLU A 18 -9.52 4.01 25.98
N VAL A 19 -10.02 4.51 24.86
CA VAL A 19 -10.60 3.65 23.83
C VAL A 19 -9.49 2.96 23.03
N LEU A 20 -9.54 1.63 23.00
CA LEU A 20 -8.58 0.77 22.31
C LEU A 20 -9.27 -0.08 21.25
N ALA A 21 -8.59 -0.26 20.11
CA ALA A 21 -8.97 -1.18 19.06
C ALA A 21 -7.87 -2.23 18.86
N ARG A 22 -8.23 -3.51 18.93
CA ARG A 22 -7.31 -4.66 18.82
C ARG A 22 -7.74 -5.62 17.73
N GLY A 23 -6.77 -6.37 17.19
CA GLY A 23 -6.99 -7.35 16.14
C GLY A 23 -7.08 -6.72 14.75
N GLY A 24 -7.64 -7.48 13.82
CA GLY A 24 -7.69 -7.12 12.41
C GLY A 24 -6.40 -7.40 11.64
N ASP A 25 -6.43 -7.04 10.36
CA ASP A 25 -5.35 -7.16 9.39
C ASP A 25 -4.86 -5.74 8.96
N PRO A 26 -3.87 -5.62 8.05
CA PRO A 26 -3.39 -4.31 7.60
C PRO A 26 -4.46 -3.40 6.98
N GLU A 27 -5.51 -3.97 6.39
CA GLU A 27 -6.66 -3.21 5.88
C GLU A 27 -7.45 -2.60 7.05
N ALA A 28 -7.73 -3.37 8.10
CA ALA A 28 -8.40 -2.89 9.30
C ALA A 28 -7.61 -1.77 10.01
N HIS A 29 -6.29 -1.93 10.12
CA HIS A 29 -5.41 -0.89 10.67
C HIS A 29 -5.47 0.41 9.87
N SER A 30 -5.55 0.31 8.54
CA SER A 30 -5.70 1.48 7.67
C SER A 30 -7.06 2.16 7.86
N VAL A 31 -8.14 1.41 8.09
CA VAL A 31 -9.46 1.97 8.41
C VAL A 31 -9.43 2.71 9.75
N LEU A 32 -8.86 2.09 10.79
CA LEU A 32 -8.74 2.69 12.12
C LEU A 32 -7.96 4.02 12.09
N GLN A 33 -6.82 4.06 11.40
CA GLN A 33 -6.04 5.29 11.26
C GLN A 33 -6.81 6.42 10.56
N ARG A 34 -7.65 6.08 9.56
CA ARG A 34 -8.52 7.05 8.87
C ARG A 34 -9.69 7.54 9.73
N CYS A 35 -10.06 6.80 10.77
CA CYS A 35 -10.99 7.26 11.80
C CYS A 35 -10.30 8.12 12.88
N GLY A 36 -8.98 8.29 12.80
CA GLY A 36 -8.21 9.10 13.76
C GLY A 36 -7.57 8.30 14.89
N PHE A 37 -7.67 6.96 14.89
CA PHE A 37 -6.93 6.15 15.86
C PHE A 37 -5.42 6.22 15.61
N VAL A 38 -4.65 6.22 16.70
CA VAL A 38 -3.18 6.22 16.69
C VAL A 38 -2.67 4.78 16.90
N PRO A 39 -1.82 4.25 16.00
CA PRO A 39 -1.26 2.91 16.18
C PRO A 39 -0.23 2.88 17.31
N VAL A 40 -0.25 1.80 18.08
CA VAL A 40 0.75 1.45 19.09
C VAL A 40 1.36 0.12 18.70
N VAL A 41 2.65 0.14 18.36
CA VAL A 41 3.41 -1.03 17.93
C VAL A 41 4.21 -1.57 19.12
N ARG A 42 3.93 -2.80 19.50
CA ARG A 42 4.71 -3.56 20.50
C ARG A 42 5.34 -4.79 19.82
N VAL A 43 6.28 -5.42 20.52
CA VAL A 43 7.05 -6.57 20.00
C VAL A 43 6.18 -7.71 19.47
N HIS A 44 4.99 -7.92 20.06
CA HIS A 44 4.11 -9.05 19.73
C HIS A 44 2.72 -8.63 19.24
N GLU A 45 2.42 -7.34 19.17
CA GLU A 45 1.09 -6.85 18.82
C GLU A 45 1.12 -5.44 18.24
N ILE A 46 0.15 -5.17 17.36
CA ILE A 46 -0.21 -3.83 16.94
C ILE A 46 -1.64 -3.62 17.38
N TYR A 47 -1.86 -2.62 18.24
CA TYR A 47 -3.20 -2.16 18.59
C TYR A 47 -3.29 -0.67 18.34
N HIS A 48 -4.49 -0.13 18.41
CA HIS A 48 -4.79 1.25 18.09
C HIS A 48 -5.47 1.90 19.29
N ARG A 49 -5.16 3.16 19.57
CA ARG A 49 -5.77 3.92 20.69
C ARG A 49 -6.38 5.21 20.19
N ALA A 50 -7.37 5.74 20.91
CA ALA A 50 -7.80 7.12 20.69
C ALA A 50 -6.62 8.10 20.93
N PRO A 51 -6.58 9.23 20.20
CA PRO A 51 -5.68 10.33 20.49
C PRO A 51 -5.77 10.77 21.96
N VAL A 52 -4.65 11.24 22.52
CA VAL A 52 -4.69 11.82 23.88
C VAL A 52 -5.40 13.17 23.86
N GLY A 53 -6.06 13.53 24.95
CA GLY A 53 -6.66 14.85 25.15
C GLY A 53 -8.06 15.02 24.56
N LEU A 54 -8.66 13.96 24.02
CA LEU A 54 -10.07 13.95 23.64
C LEU A 54 -10.97 13.83 24.88
N ASP A 55 -12.13 14.47 24.85
CA ASP A 55 -13.17 14.22 25.84
C ASP A 55 -13.90 12.89 25.59
N GLU A 56 -14.68 12.42 26.56
CA GLU A 56 -15.36 11.12 26.47
C GLU A 56 -16.35 11.05 25.30
N ALA A 57 -17.00 12.17 24.95
CA ALA A 57 -17.95 12.23 23.85
C ALA A 57 -17.23 12.20 22.50
N GLU A 58 -16.06 12.82 22.38
CA GLU A 58 -15.16 12.74 21.22
C GLU A 58 -14.64 11.33 21.01
N GLU A 59 -14.13 10.69 22.06
CA GLU A 59 -13.67 9.29 22.00
C GLU A 59 -14.80 8.34 21.59
N THR A 60 -16.00 8.54 22.14
CA THR A 60 -17.18 7.74 21.80
C THR A 60 -17.58 7.93 20.34
N ARG A 61 -17.62 9.17 19.84
CA ARG A 61 -17.90 9.45 18.42
C ARG A 61 -16.87 8.81 17.49
N LEU A 62 -15.59 8.88 17.85
CA LEU A 62 -14.49 8.27 17.10
C LEU A 62 -14.61 6.74 17.07
N ALA A 63 -14.98 6.11 18.19
CA ALA A 63 -15.24 4.67 18.26
C ALA A 63 -16.43 4.25 17.40
N ILE A 64 -17.55 4.98 17.45
CA ILE A 64 -18.75 4.74 16.64
C ILE A 64 -18.41 4.80 15.14
N ASP A 65 -17.68 5.82 14.68
CA ASP A 65 -17.29 5.92 13.25
C ASP A 65 -16.39 4.75 12.83
N ALA A 66 -15.45 4.34 13.68
CA ALA A 66 -14.60 3.17 13.40
C ALA A 66 -15.41 1.87 13.31
N VAL A 67 -16.33 1.61 14.25
CA VAL A 67 -17.23 0.44 14.21
C VAL A 67 -18.04 0.43 12.92
N ALA A 68 -18.64 1.56 12.56
CA ALA A 68 -19.42 1.71 11.33
C ALA A 68 -18.60 1.38 10.08
N ARG A 69 -17.40 1.97 9.93
CA ARG A 69 -16.54 1.76 8.74
C ARG A 69 -15.98 0.35 8.65
N LEU A 70 -15.57 -0.25 9.76
CA LEU A 70 -15.08 -1.63 9.81
C LEU A 70 -16.20 -2.62 9.44
N ARG A 71 -17.42 -2.42 9.95
CA ARG A 71 -18.57 -3.27 9.58
C ARG A 71 -18.92 -3.14 8.10
N VAL A 72 -18.86 -1.93 7.53
CA VAL A 72 -19.05 -1.72 6.08
C VAL A 72 -17.97 -2.43 5.26
N ALA A 73 -16.72 -2.46 5.73
CA ALA A 73 -15.64 -3.22 5.11
C ALA A 73 -15.75 -4.75 5.31
N GLY A 74 -16.76 -5.22 6.06
CA GLY A 74 -17.08 -6.63 6.26
C GLY A 74 -16.28 -7.29 7.39
N TYR A 75 -15.85 -6.50 8.38
CA TYR A 75 -15.26 -7.02 9.62
C TYR A 75 -16.35 -7.31 10.65
N HIS A 76 -16.11 -8.35 11.46
CA HIS A 76 -16.85 -8.56 12.70
C HIS A 76 -16.20 -7.73 13.80
N VAL A 77 -16.97 -6.83 14.39
CA VAL A 77 -16.48 -5.92 15.44
C VAL A 77 -17.27 -6.19 16.71
N ASP A 78 -16.57 -6.73 17.71
CA ASP A 78 -17.02 -6.77 19.09
C ASP A 78 -16.69 -5.42 19.74
N CYS A 79 -17.66 -4.80 20.40
CA CYS A 79 -17.48 -3.48 20.97
C CYS A 79 -18.33 -3.27 22.22
N ASP A 80 -17.96 -2.26 23.02
CA ASP A 80 -18.81 -1.84 24.13
C ASP A 80 -20.13 -1.26 23.60
N GLU A 81 -21.21 -1.43 24.38
CA GLU A 81 -22.57 -0.99 24.04
C GLU A 81 -22.69 0.47 23.54
N PRO A 82 -22.02 1.48 24.14
CA PRO A 82 -22.08 2.85 23.62
C PRO A 82 -21.44 3.04 22.23
N PHE A 83 -20.64 2.09 21.75
CA PHE A 83 -20.02 2.15 20.43
C PHE A 83 -20.83 1.39 19.37
N ASP A 84 -21.80 0.58 19.79
CA ASP A 84 -22.54 -0.28 18.89
C ASP A 84 -23.46 0.53 17.97
N THR A 85 -23.19 0.46 16.66
CA THR A 85 -23.91 1.24 15.66
C THR A 85 -24.18 0.45 14.39
N ASN A 86 -25.37 0.65 13.83
CA ASN A 86 -25.76 0.11 12.52
C ASN A 86 -25.61 1.13 11.39
N GLN A 87 -24.96 2.26 11.64
CA GLN A 87 -24.71 3.27 10.62
C GLN A 87 -23.81 2.70 9.51
N ARG A 88 -24.16 3.00 8.27
CA ARG A 88 -23.37 2.64 7.09
C ARG A 88 -22.73 3.89 6.51
N THR A 89 -21.45 4.06 6.75
CA THR A 89 -20.66 5.14 6.16
C THR A 89 -20.20 4.74 4.76
N LEU A 90 -20.20 5.67 3.82
CA LEU A 90 -19.69 5.42 2.47
C LEU A 90 -18.21 5.08 2.52
N HIS A 91 -17.83 3.99 1.86
CA HIS A 91 -16.44 3.61 1.70
C HIS A 91 -15.90 4.22 0.41
N TYR A 92 -14.96 5.16 0.51
CA TYR A 92 -14.25 5.73 -0.64
C TYR A 92 -12.95 4.97 -0.91
N LEU A 93 -12.62 4.80 -2.20
CA LEU A 93 -11.35 4.21 -2.62
C LEU A 93 -10.20 5.16 -2.27
N PRO A 94 -9.28 4.80 -1.37
CA PRO A 94 -8.24 5.72 -0.94
C PRO A 94 -7.29 6.08 -2.09
N LEU A 95 -6.74 7.31 -2.06
CA LEU A 95 -5.73 7.75 -3.03
C LEU A 95 -4.55 6.78 -3.13
N GLY A 96 -4.12 6.20 -2.00
CA GLY A 96 -3.07 5.18 -1.99
C GLY A 96 -3.40 3.93 -2.83
N ALA A 97 -4.68 3.56 -2.98
CA ALA A 97 -5.07 2.47 -3.87
C ALA A 97 -4.95 2.87 -5.34
N GLN A 98 -5.22 4.13 -5.68
CA GLN A 98 -4.99 4.65 -7.04
C GLN A 98 -3.51 4.66 -7.38
N VAL A 99 -2.64 5.06 -6.44
CA VAL A 99 -1.19 4.97 -6.61
C VAL A 99 -0.73 3.52 -6.76
N ALA A 100 -1.28 2.59 -5.95
CA ALA A 100 -0.96 1.16 -6.06
C ALA A 100 -1.38 0.56 -7.42
N GLN A 101 -2.42 1.08 -8.06
CA GLN A 101 -2.83 0.67 -9.40
C GLN A 101 -1.77 0.98 -10.46
N LEU A 102 -0.91 2.00 -10.26
CA LEU A 102 0.20 2.29 -11.16
C LEU A 102 1.18 1.11 -11.26
N ALA A 103 1.44 0.42 -10.15
CA ALA A 103 2.27 -0.78 -10.18
C ALA A 103 1.62 -1.90 -11.02
N ASP A 104 0.30 -1.99 -11.01
CA ASP A 104 -0.43 -2.95 -11.85
C ASP A 104 -0.37 -2.60 -13.34
N ARG A 105 -0.46 -1.31 -13.66
CA ARG A 105 -0.26 -0.80 -15.03
C ARG A 105 1.15 -1.11 -15.53
N ILE A 106 2.19 -0.87 -14.72
CA ILE A 106 3.58 -1.22 -15.06
C ILE A 106 3.73 -2.73 -15.31
N ARG A 107 3.17 -3.58 -14.43
CA ARG A 107 3.19 -5.05 -14.65
C ARG A 107 2.47 -5.47 -15.94
N LYS A 108 1.53 -4.66 -16.43
CA LYS A 108 0.75 -4.91 -17.63
C LYS A 108 1.25 -4.15 -18.87
N ALA A 109 2.32 -3.36 -18.77
CA ALA A 109 2.93 -2.67 -19.89
C ALA A 109 3.34 -3.66 -21.00
N ALA A 110 2.99 -3.35 -22.25
CA ALA A 110 3.34 -4.15 -23.42
C ALA A 110 4.69 -3.73 -24.01
N ALA A 111 5.07 -2.47 -23.84
CA ALA A 111 6.36 -1.92 -24.26
C ALA A 111 7.01 -1.06 -23.16
N THR A 112 8.30 -0.73 -23.33
CA THR A 112 9.04 0.11 -22.38
C THR A 112 8.49 1.54 -22.31
N GLU A 113 7.91 2.04 -23.40
CA GLU A 113 7.22 3.34 -23.46
C GLU A 113 5.97 3.37 -22.56
N ASP A 114 5.15 2.31 -22.54
CA ASP A 114 3.99 2.23 -21.63
C ASP A 114 4.43 2.31 -20.16
N ALA A 115 5.55 1.64 -19.81
CA ALA A 115 6.09 1.68 -18.46
C ALA A 115 6.65 3.07 -18.11
N ALA A 116 7.31 3.74 -19.07
CA ALA A 116 7.81 5.10 -18.91
C ALA A 116 6.65 6.12 -18.76
N GLU A 117 5.56 5.95 -19.51
CA GLU A 117 4.36 6.76 -19.37
C GLU A 117 3.79 6.65 -17.95
N VAL A 118 3.63 5.42 -17.43
CA VAL A 118 3.15 5.23 -16.06
C VAL A 118 4.11 5.80 -15.00
N LEU A 119 5.43 5.72 -15.23
CA LEU A 119 6.42 6.34 -14.34
C LEU A 119 6.37 7.87 -14.38
N THR A 120 5.81 8.48 -15.42
CA THR A 120 5.61 9.94 -15.49
C THR A 120 4.63 10.41 -14.41
N GLU A 121 3.59 9.63 -14.10
CA GLU A 121 2.66 9.92 -12.99
C GLU A 121 3.38 10.09 -11.64
N LEU A 122 4.50 9.38 -11.44
CA LEU A 122 5.32 9.50 -10.24
C LEU A 122 6.32 10.66 -10.32
N THR A 123 6.90 10.89 -11.49
CA THR A 123 8.14 11.67 -11.69
C THR A 123 7.95 13.00 -12.41
N ALA A 124 6.74 13.33 -12.87
CA ALA A 124 6.47 14.62 -13.48
C ALA A 124 6.88 15.76 -12.54
N THR A 125 7.58 16.75 -13.10
CA THR A 125 8.34 17.73 -12.30
C THR A 125 7.48 18.55 -11.36
N HIS A 126 6.23 18.84 -11.74
CA HIS A 126 5.34 19.76 -11.02
C HIS A 126 4.12 19.07 -10.42
N ASP A 127 3.47 18.18 -11.16
CA ASP A 127 2.21 17.51 -10.81
C ASP A 127 2.37 16.02 -10.56
N GLY A 128 3.61 15.49 -10.58
CA GLY A 128 3.89 14.11 -10.23
C GLY A 128 3.64 13.82 -8.75
N ILE A 129 3.34 12.56 -8.43
CA ILE A 129 3.07 12.13 -7.06
C ILE A 129 4.22 12.48 -6.10
N LEU A 130 5.49 12.36 -6.54
CA LEU A 130 6.64 12.73 -5.70
C LEU A 130 6.73 14.25 -5.45
N ALA A 131 6.35 15.09 -6.43
CA ALA A 131 6.27 16.54 -6.23
C ALA A 131 5.13 16.89 -5.24
N GLY A 132 4.00 16.18 -5.33
CA GLY A 132 2.92 16.30 -4.34
C GLY A 132 3.35 15.92 -2.93
N ILE A 133 4.11 14.83 -2.76
CA ILE A 133 4.65 14.41 -1.46
C ILE A 133 5.64 15.46 -0.91
N GLU A 134 6.49 16.04 -1.76
CA GLU A 134 7.38 17.15 -1.39
C GLU A 134 6.57 18.34 -0.83
N ALA A 135 5.51 18.74 -1.53
CA ALA A 135 4.62 19.81 -1.08
C ALA A 135 3.96 19.51 0.27
N VAL A 136 3.50 18.28 0.49
CA VAL A 136 2.92 17.84 1.78
C VAL A 136 3.95 17.92 2.91
N LEU A 137 5.18 17.45 2.68
CA LEU A 137 6.25 17.51 3.69
C LEU A 137 6.58 18.96 4.06
N THR A 138 6.71 19.84 3.06
CA THR A 138 6.99 21.27 3.26
C THR A 138 5.86 21.95 4.01
N ALA A 139 4.59 21.75 3.60
CA ALA A 139 3.44 22.33 4.28
C ALA A 139 3.31 21.84 5.73
N THR A 140 3.64 20.57 5.99
CA THR A 140 3.65 20.02 7.35
C THR A 140 4.79 20.62 8.19
N ALA A 141 5.95 20.88 7.59
CA ALA A 141 7.05 21.56 8.27
C ALA A 141 6.66 23.00 8.66
N ASP A 142 6.03 23.74 7.73
CA ASP A 142 5.55 25.09 7.98
C ASP A 142 4.47 25.12 9.07
N PHE A 143 3.61 24.09 9.11
CA PHE A 143 2.64 23.92 10.18
C PHE A 143 3.32 23.73 11.54
N HIS A 144 4.35 22.88 11.64
CA HIS A 144 5.12 22.73 12.88
C HIS A 144 5.77 24.05 13.32
N ASP A 145 6.37 24.81 12.41
CA ASP A 145 6.96 26.10 12.76
C ASP A 145 5.94 27.10 13.36
N SER A 146 4.64 26.89 13.14
CA SER A 146 3.56 27.70 13.70
C SER A 146 3.03 27.26 15.08
N LEU A 147 3.36 26.04 15.54
CA LEU A 147 2.80 25.45 16.77
C LEU A 147 3.47 25.97 18.06
N GLY A 148 4.76 26.32 17.99
CA GLY A 148 5.48 27.01 19.06
C GLY A 148 6.03 26.13 20.19
N ASP A 149 5.91 24.79 20.12
CA ASP A 149 6.57 23.91 21.07
C ASP A 149 8.09 23.86 20.82
N PRO A 150 8.92 23.66 21.87
CA PRO A 150 10.37 23.63 21.73
C PRO A 150 10.91 22.58 20.75
N ALA A 151 10.15 21.49 20.53
CA ALA A 151 10.52 20.42 19.61
C ALA A 151 10.17 20.72 18.15
N ASP A 152 9.22 21.62 17.89
CA ASP A 152 8.67 21.84 16.54
C ASP A 152 9.71 22.29 15.51
N PRO A 153 10.62 23.25 15.79
CA PRO A 153 11.61 23.68 14.80
C PRO A 153 12.52 22.53 14.34
N HIS A 154 12.80 21.57 15.25
CA HIS A 154 13.58 20.39 14.92
C HIS A 154 12.78 19.42 14.03
N ILE A 155 11.48 19.23 14.31
CA ILE A 155 10.60 18.41 13.48
C ILE A 155 10.45 19.01 12.08
N ALA A 156 10.21 20.32 11.97
CA ALA A 156 10.10 21.04 10.71
C ALA A 156 11.38 20.90 9.86
N ARG A 157 12.56 21.08 10.49
CA ARG A 157 13.85 20.87 9.81
C ARG A 157 14.01 19.44 9.30
N ARG A 158 13.60 18.44 10.09
CA ARG A 158 13.66 17.03 9.67
C ARG A 158 12.74 16.76 8.48
N LEU A 159 11.54 17.32 8.46
CA LEU A 159 10.59 17.16 7.34
C LEU A 159 11.15 17.76 6.04
N ARG A 160 11.72 18.97 6.10
CA ARG A 160 12.40 19.60 4.96
C ARG A 160 13.58 18.78 4.47
N TYR A 161 14.40 18.24 5.39
CA TYR A 161 15.48 17.32 5.03
C TYR A 161 14.98 16.05 4.30
N LEU A 162 13.84 15.49 4.69
CA LEU A 162 13.26 14.33 3.99
C LEU A 162 12.86 14.70 2.55
N ALA A 163 12.26 15.87 2.36
CA ALA A 163 11.92 16.39 1.04
C ALA A 163 13.19 16.62 0.19
N ASP A 164 14.14 17.40 0.70
CA ASP A 164 15.30 17.89 -0.06
C ASP A 164 16.33 16.79 -0.34
N GLU A 165 16.55 15.86 0.60
CA GLU A 165 17.67 14.91 0.51
C GLU A 165 17.24 13.47 0.27
N ARG A 166 16.05 13.05 0.73
CA ARG A 166 15.61 11.65 0.55
C ARG A 166 14.69 11.52 -0.64
N LEU A 167 13.67 12.36 -0.73
CA LEU A 167 12.70 12.30 -1.81
C LEU A 167 13.33 12.74 -3.13
N ARG A 168 14.23 13.74 -3.10
CA ARG A 168 15.01 14.16 -4.27
C ARG A 168 15.78 13.00 -4.92
N VAL A 169 16.47 12.17 -4.11
CA VAL A 169 17.22 11.01 -4.62
C VAL A 169 16.29 10.02 -5.31
N ILE A 170 15.18 9.66 -4.64
CA ILE A 170 14.18 8.74 -5.22
C ILE A 170 13.62 9.30 -6.54
N ARG A 171 13.30 10.60 -6.57
CA ARG A 171 12.79 11.27 -7.78
C ARG A 171 13.82 11.22 -8.91
N THR A 172 15.08 11.53 -8.64
CA THR A 172 16.14 11.52 -9.64
C THR A 172 16.37 10.12 -10.21
N ASP A 173 16.45 9.10 -9.35
CA ASP A 173 16.67 7.71 -9.80
C ASP A 173 15.50 7.19 -10.64
N LEU A 174 14.26 7.48 -10.23
CA LEU A 174 13.08 7.08 -11.00
C LEU A 174 12.94 7.86 -12.31
N ALA A 175 13.30 9.15 -12.34
CA ALA A 175 13.34 9.93 -13.57
C ALA A 175 14.37 9.37 -14.56
N HIS A 176 15.59 9.06 -14.11
CA HIS A 176 16.59 8.40 -14.96
C HIS A 176 16.11 7.03 -15.45
N THR A 177 15.45 6.24 -14.59
CA THR A 177 14.88 4.95 -14.98
C THR A 177 13.79 5.10 -16.04
N ARG A 178 12.91 6.08 -15.87
CA ARG A 178 11.88 6.43 -16.86
C ARG A 178 12.51 6.82 -18.19
N ASP A 179 13.49 7.71 -18.19
CA ASP A 179 14.14 8.21 -19.41
C ASP A 179 14.85 7.05 -20.14
N ALA A 180 15.55 6.18 -19.40
CA ALA A 180 16.16 4.99 -19.97
C ALA A 180 15.16 3.99 -20.57
N LEU A 181 13.95 3.89 -20.00
CA LEU A 181 12.87 3.06 -20.56
C LEU A 181 12.25 3.70 -21.81
N ALA A 182 12.06 5.02 -21.80
CA ALA A 182 11.57 5.77 -22.94
C ALA A 182 12.52 5.62 -24.14
N ASP A 183 13.82 5.78 -23.94
CA ASP A 183 14.84 5.68 -24.99
C ASP A 183 15.00 4.25 -25.55
N ARG A 184 14.56 3.23 -24.82
CA ARG A 184 14.81 1.82 -25.18
C ARG A 184 13.89 1.28 -26.28
N HIS A 185 12.67 1.84 -26.43
CA HIS A 185 11.65 1.43 -27.42
C HIS A 185 11.53 -0.09 -27.66
N ALA A 186 11.54 -0.88 -26.57
CA ALA A 186 11.53 -2.34 -26.67
C ALA A 186 10.18 -2.92 -26.23
N PRO A 187 9.72 -4.02 -26.86
CA PRO A 187 8.59 -4.78 -26.32
C PRO A 187 8.98 -5.44 -24.99
N SER A 188 7.99 -5.64 -24.12
CA SER A 188 8.18 -6.29 -22.82
C SER A 188 8.52 -7.77 -23.00
N PRO A 189 9.65 -8.26 -22.46
CA PRO A 189 10.07 -9.65 -22.63
C PRO A 189 9.09 -10.57 -21.90
N GLY A 190 8.31 -11.35 -22.66
CA GLY A 190 7.28 -12.26 -22.15
C GLY A 190 5.87 -11.98 -22.70
N ARG A 191 5.69 -10.91 -23.47
CA ARG A 191 4.46 -10.64 -24.22
C ARG A 191 4.78 -10.40 -25.69
N ASN A 192 5.12 -11.48 -26.38
CA ASN A 192 5.08 -11.46 -27.83
C ASN A 192 3.62 -11.25 -28.21
N THR A 193 3.29 -10.11 -28.81
CA THR A 193 2.01 -9.98 -29.52
C THR A 193 2.03 -11.06 -30.59
N CYS A 194 1.14 -12.05 -30.50
CA CYS A 194 0.84 -12.93 -31.62
C CYS A 194 0.16 -12.10 -32.70
N THR A 195 0.96 -11.32 -33.43
CA THR A 195 0.58 -10.62 -34.65
C THR A 195 0.91 -11.54 -35.82
N GLU A 196 0.33 -12.74 -35.82
CA GLU A 196 0.21 -13.49 -37.05
C GLU A 196 -1.22 -13.24 -37.54
N GLU A 197 -1.33 -12.33 -38.52
CA GLU A 197 -2.57 -12.06 -39.24
C GLU A 197 -3.02 -13.37 -39.88
N VAL A 198 -4.05 -14.01 -39.31
CA VAL A 198 -4.66 -15.21 -39.89
C VAL A 198 -5.31 -14.79 -41.22
N PRO A 199 -4.88 -15.33 -42.38
CA PRO A 199 -5.53 -15.03 -43.64
C PRO A 199 -7.00 -15.48 -43.57
N ALA A 200 -7.91 -14.67 -44.13
CA ALA A 200 -9.36 -14.81 -44.04
C ALA A 200 -9.95 -16.12 -44.62
N THR A 201 -9.10 -17.04 -45.07
CA THR A 201 -9.46 -18.35 -45.63
C THR A 201 -9.34 -19.50 -44.64
N GLU A 202 -8.82 -19.29 -43.42
CA GLU A 202 -8.68 -20.37 -42.43
C GLU A 202 -9.85 -20.36 -41.43
N ARG A 203 -10.77 -21.32 -41.62
CA ARG A 203 -11.80 -21.63 -40.62
C ARG A 203 -11.21 -22.73 -39.73
N GLU A 204 -11.02 -22.40 -38.45
CA GLU A 204 -10.59 -23.26 -37.32
C GLU A 204 -9.07 -23.40 -37.06
N ALA A 205 -8.56 -22.56 -36.15
CA ALA A 205 -7.61 -22.97 -35.10
C ALA A 205 -7.54 -21.90 -33.99
N SER A 206 -8.52 -21.89 -33.08
CA SER A 206 -8.35 -21.18 -31.82
C SER A 206 -7.41 -21.96 -30.90
N ALA A 207 -6.47 -21.23 -30.28
CA ALA A 207 -5.63 -21.60 -29.14
C ALA A 207 -4.30 -22.32 -29.42
N LEU A 208 -3.27 -21.56 -29.85
CA LEU A 208 -1.87 -21.85 -29.51
C LEU A 208 -1.10 -20.57 -29.16
N CYS A 209 -1.57 -19.82 -28.17
CA CYS A 209 -0.65 -18.98 -27.39
C CYS A 209 0.04 -19.87 -26.36
N ALA A 210 1.25 -20.35 -26.69
CA ALA A 210 2.11 -21.01 -25.72
C ALA A 210 2.47 -19.99 -24.62
N GLY A 211 1.94 -20.20 -23.41
CA GLY A 211 2.45 -19.52 -22.22
C GLY A 211 3.94 -19.82 -22.03
N PRO A 212 4.69 -18.96 -21.30
CA PRO A 212 6.10 -19.19 -21.06
C PRO A 212 6.31 -20.56 -20.40
N PRO A 213 7.33 -21.35 -20.81
CA PRO A 213 7.54 -22.67 -20.23
C PRO A 213 7.93 -22.53 -18.75
N PRO A 214 7.48 -23.43 -17.87
CA PRO A 214 7.84 -23.40 -16.47
C PRO A 214 9.37 -23.56 -16.30
N PRO A 215 9.97 -22.98 -15.25
CA PRO A 215 11.40 -23.09 -15.01
C PRO A 215 11.79 -24.56 -14.86
N ARG A 216 12.81 -24.98 -15.61
CA ARG A 216 13.33 -26.35 -15.59
C ARG A 216 13.87 -26.67 -14.20
N THR A 217 13.22 -27.60 -13.50
CA THR A 217 13.79 -28.26 -12.34
C THR A 217 14.99 -29.10 -12.79
N VAL A 218 16.19 -28.72 -12.36
CA VAL A 218 17.41 -29.49 -12.58
C VAL A 218 17.28 -30.79 -11.78
N PRO A 219 17.38 -31.98 -12.39
CA PRO A 219 17.33 -33.24 -11.64
C PRO A 219 18.59 -33.36 -10.78
N ALA A 220 18.38 -33.74 -9.51
CA ALA A 220 19.47 -34.02 -8.58
C ALA A 220 20.39 -35.13 -9.11
N PRO A 221 21.72 -35.03 -8.91
CA PRO A 221 22.65 -36.04 -9.37
C PRO A 221 22.41 -37.39 -8.65
N PRO A 222 22.66 -38.53 -9.32
CA PRO A 222 22.40 -39.85 -8.75
C PRO A 222 23.37 -40.15 -7.58
N PRO A 223 22.95 -40.99 -6.61
CA PRO A 223 23.79 -41.35 -5.48
C PRO A 223 24.99 -42.19 -5.92
N THR A 224 26.19 -41.77 -5.51
CA THR A 224 27.44 -42.53 -5.65
C THR A 224 27.34 -43.85 -4.89
N VAL A 225 27.40 -44.97 -5.61
CA VAL A 225 27.52 -46.30 -5.03
C VAL A 225 28.95 -46.46 -4.49
N ALA A 226 29.10 -46.44 -3.17
CA ALA A 226 30.36 -46.79 -2.51
C ALA A 226 30.63 -48.29 -2.72
N GLY A 227 31.56 -48.59 -3.64
CA GLY A 227 32.09 -49.93 -3.84
C GLY A 227 32.87 -50.40 -2.61
N ARG A 228 32.40 -51.48 -2.00
CA ARG A 228 33.07 -52.21 -0.91
C ARG A 228 33.95 -53.31 -1.52
N ARG A 229 35.27 -53.21 -1.40
CA ARG A 229 36.24 -54.32 -1.48
C ARG A 229 37.42 -53.97 -0.56
N ARG A 230 37.57 -54.61 0.60
CA ARG A 230 38.14 -55.94 0.93
C ARG A 230 39.60 -55.80 1.31
#